data_AF-A0A3A0AGS8-F1
#
_entry.id   AF-A0A3A0AGS8-F1
#
_cell.length_a   1.000
_cell.length_b   1.000
_cell.length_c   1.000
_cell.angle_alpha   90.00
_cell.angle_beta   90.00
_cell.angle_gamma   90.00
#
_symmetry.space_group_name_H-M   'P 1'
#
loop_
_entity.id
_entity.type
_entity.pdbx_description
1 polymer ?
#
loop_
_entity_poly.entity_id
_entity_poly.type
_entity_poly.pdbx_seq_one_letter_code
_entity_poly.pdbx_strand_id
1 'polypeptide(L)'
;MLGALAAWYVVMQVVTLAALPLVLRLFDELPDRGYALAKTSAVVVTGVLFWLGYSVGLLRNEVGAAWLAVALVAGVSYAMGWGALRRYWQEVRVTGNWRVILAVEVLFLAGFALWAMVRAYDPAANHTEKPMDLMFMNSIWASATFPPQDAWFAGYPISYYYLGYWLLATLGRLSGQPPAIAYNVGQAAWFGLLLIGCFGVVTNLLALGYDRRMPVAAEEAVGERLAWVISAASMAGGVLAALAVGVIGNLMIVLEWLYAMGFHVMPLANWIGVSGFPERASQSGNWFIGLDWWWWRSSRVIGDLDLLGQHVEVIDEFPMFSYVLGDNHPHVLAMPVVLVVIGLALHTLIGTGPASWGRAIRTAKAGVQAVDGEGHGWLRWANLPLGRLRMGLIALFAGALLFLNTWDFPPYWALLVGCCAAGL
;
A
#
# COMPACT_ATOMS: atom_id res chain seq x y z
N MET A 1 1.73 26.87 1.76
CA MET A 1 1.81 25.55 1.08
C MET A 1 3.00 24.72 1.53
N LEU A 2 4.26 25.20 1.39
CA LEU A 2 5.45 24.46 1.85
C LEU A 2 5.41 24.04 3.34
N GLY A 3 4.93 24.93 4.23
CA GLY A 3 4.76 24.58 5.64
C GLY A 3 3.78 23.43 5.90
N ALA A 4 2.71 23.34 5.11
CA ALA A 4 1.74 22.23 5.20
C ALA A 4 2.36 20.90 4.72
N LEU A 5 3.11 20.94 3.62
CA LEU A 5 3.84 19.77 3.11
C LEU A 5 4.88 19.27 4.12
N ALA A 6 5.65 20.18 4.71
CA ALA A 6 6.66 19.86 5.72
C ALA A 6 6.01 19.30 7.00
N ALA A 7 4.95 19.92 7.50
CA ALA A 7 4.21 19.44 8.67
C ALA A 7 3.64 18.03 8.45
N TRP A 8 3.02 17.79 7.29
CA TRP A 8 2.50 16.47 6.93
C TRP A 8 3.60 15.41 6.84
N TYR A 9 4.70 15.74 6.16
CA TYR A 9 5.84 14.84 6.03
C TYR A 9 6.43 14.47 7.40
N VAL A 10 6.62 15.45 8.30
CA VAL A 10 7.09 15.20 9.67
C VAL A 10 6.13 14.30 10.44
N VAL A 11 4.82 14.57 10.36
CA VAL A 11 3.80 13.73 11.01
C VAL A 11 3.85 12.29 10.49
N MET A 12 3.98 12.09 9.18
CA MET A 12 4.14 10.75 8.59
C MET A 12 5.36 10.03 9.18
N GLN A 13 6.48 10.72 9.38
CA GLN A 13 7.67 10.13 10.00
C GLN A 13 7.43 9.80 11.48
N VAL A 14 6.80 10.70 12.25
CA VAL A 14 6.50 10.46 13.67
C VAL A 14 5.56 9.27 13.86
N VAL A 15 4.48 9.21 13.07
CA VAL A 15 3.53 8.08 13.09
C VAL A 15 4.24 6.78 12.70
N THR A 16 5.08 6.81 11.66
CA THR A 16 5.89 5.65 11.26
C THR A 16 6.79 5.17 12.39
N LEU A 17 7.55 6.06 13.02
CA LEU A 17 8.46 5.71 14.12
C LEU A 17 7.71 5.12 15.33
N ALA A 18 6.51 5.63 15.63
CA ALA A 18 5.68 5.08 16.70
C ALA A 18 5.36 3.59 16.47
N ALA A 19 4.98 3.19 15.25
CA ALA A 19 4.61 1.81 14.96
C ALA A 19 5.78 0.92 14.44
N LEU A 20 6.93 1.52 14.09
CA LEU A 20 8.03 0.82 13.41
C LEU A 20 8.50 -0.45 14.14
N PRO A 21 8.78 -0.46 15.46
CA PRO A 21 9.18 -1.68 16.16
C PRO A 21 8.17 -2.83 16.02
N LEU A 22 6.88 -2.53 16.06
CA LEU A 22 5.81 -3.52 15.89
C LEU A 22 5.78 -4.06 14.47
N VAL A 23 5.91 -3.20 13.46
CA VAL A 23 5.94 -3.59 12.04
C VAL A 23 7.15 -4.49 11.76
N LEU A 24 8.34 -4.12 12.24
CA LEU A 24 9.55 -4.94 12.08
C LEU A 24 9.43 -6.32 12.73
N ARG A 25 8.63 -6.43 13.80
CA ARG A 25 8.30 -7.70 14.45
C ARG A 25 7.23 -8.49 13.68
N LEU A 26 6.31 -7.81 13.01
CA LEU A 26 5.24 -8.42 12.21
C LEU A 26 5.81 -9.08 10.95
N PHE A 27 6.71 -8.39 10.25
CA PHE A 27 7.30 -8.80 8.98
C PHE A 27 8.74 -9.31 9.12
N ASP A 28 9.11 -9.86 10.27
CA ASP A 28 10.48 -10.26 10.61
C ASP A 28 11.12 -11.29 9.65
N GLU A 29 10.31 -11.99 8.87
CA GLU A 29 10.77 -12.97 7.86
C GLU A 29 10.95 -12.38 6.47
N LEU A 30 10.46 -11.17 6.21
CA LEU A 30 10.72 -10.49 4.95
C LEU A 30 12.16 -9.93 4.93
N PRO A 31 12.88 -9.98 3.79
CA PRO A 31 14.22 -9.43 3.66
C PRO A 31 14.40 -7.99 4.17
N ASP A 32 13.43 -7.10 3.95
CA ASP A 32 13.46 -5.71 4.45
C ASP A 32 12.82 -5.52 5.83
N ARG A 33 12.30 -6.59 6.42
CA ARG A 33 11.49 -6.61 7.65
C ARG A 33 10.22 -5.76 7.61
N GLY A 34 9.67 -5.50 6.43
CA GLY A 34 8.49 -4.67 6.23
C GLY A 34 8.75 -3.17 6.40
N TYR A 35 10.00 -2.70 6.33
CA TYR A 35 10.31 -1.27 6.42
C TYR A 35 9.58 -0.47 5.34
N ALA A 36 9.50 -0.97 4.10
CA ALA A 36 8.76 -0.34 3.02
C ALA A 36 7.25 -0.22 3.30
N LEU A 37 6.68 -1.15 4.08
CA LEU A 37 5.26 -1.19 4.45
C LEU A 37 4.98 -0.45 5.78
N ALA A 38 6.01 0.05 6.47
CA ALA A 38 5.90 0.60 7.81
C ALA A 38 5.08 1.89 7.85
N LYS A 39 5.26 2.79 6.87
CA LYS A 39 4.51 4.06 6.83
C LYS A 39 3.00 3.81 6.73
N THR A 40 2.58 2.97 5.78
CA THR A 40 1.16 2.59 5.63
C THR A 40 0.64 1.85 6.87
N SER A 41 1.39 0.87 7.36
CA SER A 41 1.00 0.09 8.54
C SER A 41 0.78 0.98 9.77
N ALA A 42 1.66 1.97 9.96
CA ALA A 42 1.57 2.91 11.06
C ALA A 42 0.34 3.81 10.97
N VAL A 43 0.04 4.34 9.77
CA VAL A 43 -1.15 5.15 9.52
C VAL A 43 -2.42 4.35 9.81
N VAL A 44 -2.52 3.12 9.31
CA VAL A 44 -3.69 2.26 9.52
C VAL A 44 -3.85 1.89 10.99
N VAL A 45 -2.81 1.39 11.65
CA VAL A 45 -2.88 0.96 13.07
C VAL A 45 -3.26 2.14 13.97
N THR A 46 -2.66 3.31 13.75
CA THR A 46 -2.98 4.53 14.51
C THR A 46 -4.40 5.00 14.23
N GLY A 47 -4.76 5.11 12.96
CA GLY A 47 -6.07 5.61 12.55
C GLY A 47 -7.22 4.69 12.94
N VAL A 48 -7.05 3.37 12.84
CA VAL A 48 -8.02 2.37 13.29
C VAL A 48 -8.14 2.35 14.81
N LEU A 49 -7.03 2.42 15.56
CA LEU A 49 -7.10 2.55 17.02
C LEU A 49 -7.89 3.80 17.44
N PHE A 50 -7.61 4.93 16.79
CA PHE A 50 -8.32 6.17 17.04
C PHE A 50 -9.80 6.06 16.66
N TRP A 51 -10.10 5.48 15.50
CA TRP A 51 -11.46 5.26 15.00
C TRP A 51 -12.28 4.36 15.92
N LEU A 52 -11.67 3.28 16.43
CA LEU A 52 -12.33 2.37 17.37
C LEU A 52 -12.64 3.08 18.69
N GLY A 53 -11.66 3.79 19.26
CA GLY A 53 -11.86 4.59 20.47
C GLY A 53 -12.94 5.67 20.31
N TYR A 54 -13.00 6.30 19.13
CA TYR A 54 -14.06 7.23 18.77
C TYR A 54 -15.43 6.54 18.64
N SER A 55 -15.49 5.41 17.94
CA SER A 55 -16.73 4.66 17.67
C SER A 55 -17.40 4.13 18.94
N VAL A 56 -16.62 3.78 19.96
CA VAL A 56 -17.17 3.34 21.26
C VAL A 56 -17.40 4.50 22.24
N GLY A 57 -17.12 5.75 21.86
CA GLY A 57 -17.30 6.94 22.71
C GLY A 57 -16.21 7.16 23.77
N LEU A 58 -15.08 6.45 23.71
CA LEU A 58 -13.95 6.64 24.62
C LEU A 58 -13.10 7.86 24.24
N LEU A 59 -13.00 8.17 22.95
CA LEU A 59 -12.22 9.28 22.41
C LEU A 59 -13.14 10.26 21.66
N ARG A 60 -12.86 11.55 21.81
CA ARG A 60 -13.43 12.57 20.93
C ARG A 60 -12.54 12.75 19.72
N ASN A 61 -13.10 13.11 18.57
CA ASN A 61 -12.35 13.36 17.35
C ASN A 61 -11.63 14.73 17.44
N GLU A 62 -10.61 14.81 18.28
CA GLU A 62 -9.85 16.02 18.58
C GLU A 62 -8.35 15.75 18.46
N VAL A 63 -7.56 16.82 18.30
CA VAL A 63 -6.10 16.71 18.10
C VAL A 63 -5.40 16.00 19.27
N GLY A 64 -5.83 16.24 20.51
CA GLY A 64 -5.26 15.58 21.68
C GLY A 64 -5.52 14.07 21.69
N ALA A 65 -6.71 13.64 21.29
CA ALA A 65 -7.04 12.22 21.18
C ALA A 65 -6.30 11.53 20.03
N ALA A 66 -6.09 12.22 18.90
CA ALA A 66 -5.27 11.71 17.81
C ALA A 66 -3.81 11.48 18.26
N TRP A 67 -3.20 12.43 18.99
CA TRP A 67 -1.86 12.27 19.56
C TRP A 67 -1.80 11.21 20.66
N LEU A 68 -2.86 11.06 21.46
CA LEU A 68 -2.97 9.96 22.42
C LEU A 68 -2.97 8.60 21.70
N ALA A 69 -3.68 8.47 20.58
CA ALA A 69 -3.63 7.24 19.78
C ALA A 69 -2.22 6.94 19.27
N VAL A 70 -1.48 7.94 18.78
CA VAL A 70 -0.06 7.79 18.40
C VAL A 70 0.79 7.33 19.59
N ALA A 71 0.60 7.93 20.77
CA ALA A 71 1.34 7.58 21.99
C ALA A 71 1.02 6.15 22.47
N LEU A 72 -0.25 5.70 22.38
CA LEU A 72 -0.65 4.34 22.71
C LEU A 72 -0.05 3.33 21.75
N VAL A 73 -0.08 3.62 20.44
CA VAL A 73 0.60 2.80 19.42
C VAL A 73 2.09 2.73 19.72
N ALA A 74 2.75 3.85 20.01
CA ALA A 74 4.16 3.87 20.38
C ALA A 74 4.44 3.01 21.62
N GLY A 75 3.63 3.14 22.68
CA GLY A 75 3.77 2.36 23.91
C GLY A 75 3.71 0.84 23.66
N VAL A 76 2.65 0.38 22.97
CA VAL A 76 2.50 -1.05 22.63
C VAL A 76 3.60 -1.50 21.68
N SER A 77 3.91 -0.70 20.66
CA SER A 77 4.89 -1.01 19.64
C SER A 77 6.28 -1.17 20.23
N TYR A 78 6.74 -0.24 21.08
CA TYR A 78 8.05 -0.36 21.72
C TYR A 78 8.07 -1.45 22.78
N ALA A 79 7.01 -1.62 23.58
CA ALA A 79 6.95 -2.70 24.58
C ALA A 79 7.08 -4.09 23.93
N MET A 80 6.45 -4.30 22.77
CA MET A 80 6.46 -5.58 22.09
C MET A 80 7.58 -5.72 21.05
N GLY A 81 7.98 -4.63 20.40
CA GLY A 81 8.84 -4.61 19.22
C GLY A 81 10.30 -4.24 19.49
N TRP A 82 10.67 -3.82 20.71
CA TRP A 82 12.02 -3.32 21.01
C TRP A 82 13.14 -4.28 20.59
N GLY A 83 12.98 -5.57 20.86
CA GLY A 83 13.96 -6.59 20.46
C GLY A 83 14.14 -6.67 18.94
N ALA A 84 13.04 -6.59 18.18
CA ALA A 84 13.07 -6.59 16.71
C ALA A 84 13.75 -5.33 16.16
N LEU A 85 13.45 -4.16 16.74
CA LEU A 85 14.09 -2.90 16.37
C LEU A 85 15.61 -2.95 16.57
N ARG A 86 16.09 -3.41 17.74
CA ARG A 86 17.54 -3.51 18.00
C ARG A 86 18.23 -4.45 17.02
N ARG A 87 17.64 -5.63 16.76
CA ARG A 87 18.17 -6.60 15.81
C ARG A 87 18.24 -6.03 14.39
N TYR A 88 17.17 -5.36 13.95
CA TYR A 88 17.12 -4.73 12.64
C TYR A 88 18.26 -3.71 12.44
N TRP A 89 18.47 -2.80 13.39
CA TRP A 89 19.57 -1.83 13.27
C TRP A 89 20.96 -2.46 13.35
N GLN A 90 21.12 -3.55 14.10
CA GLN A 90 22.37 -4.32 14.11
C GLN A 90 22.62 -4.95 12.73
N GLU A 91 21.60 -5.57 12.14
CA GLU A 91 21.69 -6.18 10.82
C GLU A 91 21.99 -5.15 9.73
N VAL A 92 21.28 -4.02 9.71
CA VAL A 92 21.52 -2.92 8.75
C VAL A 92 22.98 -2.44 8.81
N ARG A 93 23.56 -2.37 10.02
CA ARG A 93 24.97 -1.99 10.21
C ARG A 93 25.95 -3.03 9.67
N VAL A 94 25.62 -4.32 9.78
CA VAL A 94 26.48 -5.42 9.34
C VAL A 94 26.35 -5.69 7.84
N THR A 95 25.13 -5.70 7.30
CA THR A 95 24.87 -6.07 5.90
C THR A 95 24.95 -4.91 4.92
N GLY A 96 24.93 -3.66 5.41
CA GLY A 96 24.86 -2.49 4.54
C GLY A 96 23.48 -2.27 3.91
N ASN A 97 22.42 -2.90 4.43
CA ASN A 97 21.03 -2.77 3.95
C ASN A 97 20.42 -1.36 4.12
N TRP A 98 21.18 -0.38 4.60
CA TRP A 98 20.75 1.03 4.67
C TRP A 98 20.34 1.58 3.30
N ARG A 99 20.82 0.99 2.21
CA ARG A 99 20.44 1.36 0.84
C ARG A 99 18.96 1.12 0.54
N VAL A 100 18.37 0.07 1.10
CA VAL A 100 16.94 -0.21 0.98
C VAL A 100 16.14 0.85 1.75
N ILE A 101 16.58 1.19 2.97
CA ILE A 101 15.98 2.29 3.75
C ILE A 101 16.05 3.59 2.96
N LEU A 102 17.23 3.94 2.44
CA LEU A 102 17.40 5.15 1.64
C LEU A 102 16.49 5.13 0.40
N ALA A 103 16.42 4.01 -0.32
CA ALA A 103 15.55 3.90 -1.49
C ALA A 103 14.07 4.07 -1.15
N VAL A 104 13.60 3.49 -0.04
CA VAL A 104 12.23 3.68 0.46
C VAL A 104 11.97 5.16 0.78
N GLU A 105 12.85 5.80 1.54
CA GLU A 105 12.66 7.21 1.93
C GLU A 105 12.75 8.16 0.72
N VAL A 106 13.70 7.93 -0.19
CA VAL A 106 13.85 8.72 -1.43
C VAL A 106 12.65 8.52 -2.34
N LEU A 107 12.18 7.28 -2.53
CA LEU A 107 11.02 6.99 -3.38
C LEU A 107 9.74 7.59 -2.80
N PHE A 108 9.54 7.49 -1.47
CA PHE A 108 8.42 8.13 -0.79
C PHE A 108 8.47 9.65 -0.96
N LEU A 109 9.62 10.27 -0.67
CA LEU A 109 9.78 11.73 -0.78
C LEU A 109 9.61 12.21 -2.22
N ALA A 110 10.17 11.49 -3.20
CA ALA A 110 10.04 11.81 -4.62
C ALA A 110 8.57 11.69 -5.08
N GLY A 111 7.89 10.60 -4.73
CA GLY A 111 6.47 10.41 -5.04
C GLY A 111 5.59 11.49 -4.40
N PHE A 112 5.81 11.76 -3.11
CA PHE A 112 5.11 12.80 -2.37
C PHE A 112 5.32 14.19 -2.98
N ALA A 113 6.58 14.57 -3.27
CA ALA A 113 6.92 15.87 -3.82
C ALA A 113 6.40 16.05 -5.25
N LEU A 114 6.55 15.02 -6.09
CA LEU A 114 6.04 15.02 -7.46
C LEU A 114 4.52 15.19 -7.47
N TRP A 115 3.80 14.40 -6.66
CA TRP A 115 2.35 14.47 -6.65
C TRP A 115 1.81 15.74 -5.99
N ALA A 116 2.50 16.25 -4.96
CA ALA A 116 2.20 17.56 -4.40
C ALA A 116 2.37 18.68 -5.43
N MET A 117 3.38 18.58 -6.31
CA MET A 117 3.55 19.50 -7.43
C MET A 117 2.40 19.39 -8.43
N VAL A 118 2.00 18.17 -8.83
CA VAL A 118 0.83 17.96 -9.72
C VAL A 118 -0.43 18.60 -9.13
N ARG A 119 -0.74 18.33 -7.87
CA ARG A 119 -1.92 18.91 -7.19
C ARG A 119 -1.79 20.41 -6.93
N ALA A 120 -0.60 20.99 -6.97
CA ALA A 120 -0.44 22.44 -6.89
C ALA A 120 -0.95 23.17 -8.13
N TYR A 121 -0.94 22.53 -9.30
CA TYR A 121 -1.46 23.12 -10.54
C TYR A 121 -2.98 23.17 -10.60
N ASP A 122 -3.66 22.14 -10.07
CA ASP A 122 -5.12 22.11 -9.96
C ASP A 122 -5.58 21.54 -8.60
N PRO A 123 -5.54 22.34 -7.53
CA PRO A 123 -5.91 21.89 -6.18
C PRO A 123 -7.42 21.85 -5.95
N ALA A 124 -8.25 22.31 -6.89
CA ALA A 124 -9.68 22.47 -6.69
C ALA A 124 -10.39 21.11 -6.60
N ALA A 125 -11.35 21.02 -5.69
CA ALA A 125 -12.23 19.87 -5.49
C ALA A 125 -13.66 20.22 -5.95
N ASN A 126 -13.82 20.54 -7.24
CA ASN A 126 -15.03 21.16 -7.80
C ASN A 126 -15.67 20.37 -8.98
N HIS A 127 -15.20 19.17 -9.25
CA HIS A 127 -15.69 18.32 -10.34
C HIS A 127 -15.69 16.85 -9.91
N THR A 128 -16.41 16.02 -10.68
CA THR A 128 -16.60 14.59 -10.43
C THR A 128 -17.01 14.33 -8.97
N GLU A 129 -16.33 13.41 -8.30
CA GLU A 129 -16.63 12.97 -6.94
C GLU A 129 -15.84 13.76 -5.89
N LYS A 130 -14.94 14.67 -6.30
CA LYS A 130 -14.11 15.47 -5.37
C LYS A 130 -14.91 16.26 -4.34
N PRO A 131 -16.06 16.92 -4.70
CA PRO A 131 -16.87 17.61 -3.70
C PRO A 131 -17.44 16.67 -2.64
N MET A 132 -17.76 15.43 -3.03
CA MET A 132 -18.30 14.40 -2.13
C MET A 132 -17.22 13.90 -1.17
N ASP A 133 -16.04 13.58 -1.67
CA ASP A 133 -14.91 13.18 -0.84
C ASP A 133 -14.50 14.27 0.17
N LEU A 134 -14.42 15.52 -0.31
CA LEU A 134 -14.12 16.66 0.55
C LEU A 134 -15.24 16.91 1.57
N MET A 135 -16.50 16.65 1.20
CA MET A 135 -17.63 16.68 2.12
C MET A 135 -17.43 15.65 3.24
N PHE A 136 -17.08 14.40 2.94
CA PHE A 136 -16.84 13.39 3.97
C PHE A 136 -15.69 13.78 4.90
N MET A 137 -14.59 14.33 4.37
CA MET A 137 -13.51 14.83 5.22
C MET A 137 -13.95 15.98 6.14
N ASN A 138 -14.77 16.92 5.65
CA ASN A 138 -15.30 18.00 6.48
C ASN A 138 -16.30 17.50 7.52
N SER A 139 -17.19 16.58 7.15
CA SER A 139 -18.16 15.92 8.00
C SER A 139 -17.49 15.19 9.17
N ILE A 140 -16.44 14.42 8.88
CA ILE A 140 -15.59 13.78 9.89
C ILE A 140 -14.92 14.86 10.75
N TRP A 141 -14.32 15.88 10.14
CA TRP A 141 -13.62 16.94 10.86
C TRP A 141 -14.51 17.76 11.80
N ALA A 142 -15.75 18.01 11.43
CA ALA A 142 -16.71 18.77 12.24
C ALA A 142 -17.30 17.92 13.39
N SER A 143 -17.33 16.60 13.22
CA SER A 143 -17.98 15.68 14.17
C SER A 143 -17.03 15.27 15.29
N ALA A 144 -17.17 15.89 16.47
CA ALA A 144 -16.35 15.58 17.65
C ALA A 144 -16.70 14.24 18.31
N THR A 145 -17.92 13.73 18.13
CA THR A 145 -18.42 12.47 18.72
C THR A 145 -18.98 11.57 17.64
N PHE A 146 -19.03 10.27 17.91
CA PHE A 146 -19.59 9.28 17.00
C PHE A 146 -21.12 9.35 16.98
N PRO A 147 -21.78 9.10 15.83
CA PRO A 147 -21.20 8.94 14.48
C PRO A 147 -20.94 10.28 13.78
N PRO A 148 -20.03 10.32 12.77
CA PRO A 148 -19.82 11.51 11.98
C PRO A 148 -21.06 11.81 11.14
N GLN A 149 -21.52 13.06 11.19
CA GLN A 149 -22.76 13.51 10.55
C GLN A 149 -22.55 13.77 9.07
N ASP A 150 -23.51 13.38 8.24
CA ASP A 150 -23.51 13.65 6.80
C ASP A 150 -23.97 15.09 6.52
N ALA A 151 -23.10 15.90 5.92
CA ALA A 151 -23.41 17.29 5.60
C ALA A 151 -24.37 17.44 4.40
N TRP A 152 -24.56 16.40 3.59
CA TRP A 152 -25.50 16.38 2.47
C TRP A 152 -26.84 15.73 2.83
N PHE A 153 -26.89 14.97 3.93
CA PHE A 153 -28.13 14.39 4.46
C PHE A 153 -28.32 14.72 5.95
N ALA A 154 -28.76 15.95 6.21
CA ALA A 154 -28.88 16.52 7.56
C ALA A 154 -29.66 15.61 8.53
N GLY A 155 -29.09 15.40 9.72
CA GLY A 155 -29.67 14.56 10.77
C GLY A 155 -29.30 13.08 10.69
N TYR A 156 -28.55 12.67 9.67
CA TYR A 156 -28.11 11.29 9.48
C TYR A 156 -26.58 11.18 9.52
N PRO A 157 -26.04 10.02 9.95
CA PRO A 157 -24.62 9.75 9.86
C PRO A 157 -24.18 9.45 8.42
N ILE A 158 -22.87 9.57 8.17
CA ILE A 158 -22.26 9.10 6.92
C ILE A 158 -22.56 7.61 6.74
N SER A 159 -23.25 7.26 5.65
CA SER A 159 -23.56 5.87 5.27
C SER A 159 -22.71 5.43 4.09
N TYR A 160 -21.39 5.39 4.29
CA TYR A 160 -20.41 5.06 3.24
C TYR A 160 -19.14 4.43 3.84
N TYR A 161 -18.29 3.82 3.02
CA TYR A 161 -16.99 3.27 3.46
C TYR A 161 -15.98 4.41 3.71
N TYR A 162 -16.08 5.03 4.90
CA TYR A 162 -15.39 6.29 5.18
C TYR A 162 -14.01 6.17 5.85
N LEU A 163 -13.49 4.94 6.08
CA LEU A 163 -12.26 4.76 6.84
C LEU A 163 -11.07 5.46 6.17
N GLY A 164 -11.02 5.51 4.84
CA GLY A 164 -9.97 6.23 4.11
C GLY A 164 -9.96 7.72 4.44
N TYR A 165 -11.12 8.37 4.38
CA TYR A 165 -11.26 9.78 4.76
C TYR A 165 -10.94 10.01 6.23
N TRP A 166 -11.25 9.04 7.10
CA TRP A 166 -10.86 9.08 8.51
C TRP A 166 -9.34 9.07 8.69
N LEU A 167 -8.61 8.23 7.95
CA LEU A 167 -7.14 8.19 7.99
C LEU A 167 -6.55 9.54 7.52
N LEU A 168 -7.07 10.10 6.42
CA LEU A 168 -6.67 11.42 5.93
C LEU A 168 -6.98 12.54 6.93
N ALA A 169 -8.18 12.56 7.51
CA ALA A 169 -8.59 13.54 8.51
C ALA A 169 -7.74 13.45 9.79
N THR A 170 -7.38 12.23 10.22
CA THR A 170 -6.49 12.00 11.36
C THR A 170 -5.11 12.62 11.11
N LEU A 171 -4.50 12.38 9.94
CA LEU A 171 -3.22 12.98 9.57
C LEU A 171 -3.32 14.50 9.39
N GLY A 172 -4.44 15.00 8.85
CA GLY A 172 -4.76 16.43 8.81
C GLY A 172 -4.77 17.06 10.20
N ARG A 173 -5.42 16.42 11.18
CA ARG A 173 -5.44 16.90 12.57
C ARG A 173 -4.06 16.91 13.20
N LEU A 174 -3.31 15.83 13.05
CA LEU A 174 -1.95 15.71 13.58
C LEU A 174 -1.00 16.75 12.99
N SER A 175 -1.17 17.08 11.70
CA SER A 175 -0.36 18.08 10.98
C SER A 175 -0.89 19.52 11.09
N GLY A 176 -2.01 19.73 11.80
CA GLY A 176 -2.65 21.03 11.93
C GLY A 176 -3.19 21.58 10.61
N GLN A 177 -3.56 20.71 9.66
CA GLN A 177 -4.06 21.09 8.35
C GLN A 177 -5.58 20.84 8.24
N PRO A 178 -6.37 21.84 7.80
CA PRO A 178 -7.80 21.68 7.60
C PRO A 178 -8.10 20.73 6.42
N PRO A 179 -9.32 20.17 6.33
CA PRO A 179 -9.71 19.21 5.29
C PRO A 179 -9.35 19.64 3.87
N ALA A 180 -9.54 20.91 3.50
CA ALA A 180 -9.23 21.41 2.16
C ALA A 180 -7.74 21.28 1.76
N ILE A 181 -6.83 21.40 2.74
CA ILE A 181 -5.39 21.21 2.52
C ILE A 181 -5.04 19.71 2.62
N ALA A 182 -5.56 19.03 3.65
CA ALA A 182 -5.35 17.61 3.88
C ALA A 182 -5.81 16.74 2.70
N TYR A 183 -6.85 17.15 1.98
CA TYR A 183 -7.34 16.51 0.77
C TYR A 183 -6.25 16.37 -0.30
N ASN A 184 -5.52 17.45 -0.58
CA ASN A 184 -4.50 17.50 -1.62
C ASN A 184 -3.15 16.93 -1.15
N VAL A 185 -2.71 17.34 0.05
CA VAL A 185 -1.43 16.87 0.61
C VAL A 185 -1.50 15.38 0.97
N GLY A 186 -2.67 14.94 1.46
CA GLY A 186 -2.92 13.56 1.78
C GLY A 186 -2.94 12.66 0.55
N GLN A 187 -3.56 13.09 -0.55
CA GLN A 187 -3.49 12.36 -1.82
C GLN A 187 -2.03 12.20 -2.30
N ALA A 188 -1.22 13.27 -2.19
CA ALA A 188 0.19 13.18 -2.53
C ALA A 188 0.96 12.19 -1.64
N ALA A 189 0.64 12.14 -0.34
CA ALA A 189 1.23 11.15 0.56
C ALA A 189 0.79 9.73 0.19
N TRP A 190 -0.49 9.53 -0.17
CA TRP A 190 -1.02 8.24 -0.62
C TRP A 190 -0.33 7.75 -1.88
N PHE A 191 -0.03 8.62 -2.84
CA PHE A 191 0.75 8.27 -4.02
C PHE A 191 2.15 7.77 -3.62
N GLY A 192 2.84 8.49 -2.73
CA GLY A 192 4.12 8.04 -2.18
C GLY A 192 4.03 6.68 -1.46
N LEU A 193 2.95 6.45 -0.70
CA LEU A 193 2.68 5.17 -0.02
C LEU A 193 2.44 4.01 -1.01
N LEU A 194 1.72 4.27 -2.11
CA LEU A 194 1.54 3.30 -3.20
C LEU A 194 2.90 2.89 -3.77
N LEU A 195 3.74 3.87 -4.15
CA LEU A 195 5.04 3.59 -4.77
C LEU A 195 5.95 2.75 -3.87
N ILE A 196 6.07 3.11 -2.58
CA ILE A 196 6.91 2.33 -1.65
C ILE A 196 6.32 0.97 -1.32
N GLY A 197 4.99 0.82 -1.33
CA GLY A 197 4.35 -0.48 -1.15
C GLY A 197 4.64 -1.43 -2.31
N CYS A 198 4.53 -0.95 -3.56
CA CYS A 198 4.87 -1.73 -4.75
C CYS A 198 6.35 -2.10 -4.77
N PHE A 199 7.22 -1.13 -4.47
CA PHE A 199 8.65 -1.35 -4.32
C PHE A 199 8.95 -2.43 -3.27
N GLY A 200 8.37 -2.30 -2.07
CA GLY A 200 8.58 -3.21 -0.96
C GLY A 200 8.17 -4.64 -1.28
N VAL A 201 6.96 -4.84 -1.81
CA VAL A 201 6.45 -6.17 -2.16
C VAL A 201 7.36 -6.85 -3.18
N VAL A 202 7.72 -6.16 -4.27
CA VAL A 202 8.51 -6.77 -5.35
C VAL A 202 9.97 -6.95 -4.98
N THR A 203 10.59 -6.00 -4.28
CA THR A 203 11.96 -6.16 -3.78
C THR A 203 12.08 -7.36 -2.84
N ASN A 204 11.12 -7.55 -1.93
CA ASN A 204 11.10 -8.73 -1.05
C ASN A 204 10.89 -10.02 -1.84
N LEU A 205 9.93 -10.04 -2.78
CA LEU A 205 9.65 -11.22 -3.60
C LEU A 205 10.87 -11.66 -4.43
N LEU A 206 11.56 -10.70 -5.07
CA LEU A 206 12.76 -10.98 -5.86
C LEU A 206 13.92 -11.46 -4.98
N ALA A 207 14.18 -10.78 -3.85
CA ALA A 207 15.25 -11.18 -2.94
C ALA A 207 15.05 -12.63 -2.44
N LEU A 208 13.82 -13.01 -2.09
CA LEU A 208 13.49 -14.39 -1.72
C LEU A 208 13.60 -15.38 -2.89
N GLY A 209 13.24 -14.95 -4.10
CA GLY A 209 13.34 -15.76 -5.31
C GLY A 209 14.79 -16.07 -5.69
N TYR A 210 15.70 -15.12 -5.50
CA TYR A 210 17.14 -15.32 -5.71
C TYR A 210 17.75 -16.23 -4.65
N ASP A 211 17.40 -16.04 -3.37
CA ASP A 211 17.88 -16.86 -2.25
C ASP A 211 17.55 -18.35 -2.44
N ARG A 212 16.32 -18.66 -2.89
CA ARG A 212 15.89 -20.05 -3.18
C ARG A 212 16.62 -20.73 -4.33
N ARG A 213 17.16 -19.96 -5.29
CA ARG A 213 17.80 -20.50 -6.51
C ARG A 213 19.31 -20.69 -6.36
N MET A 214 19.90 -20.20 -5.27
CA MET A 214 21.34 -20.28 -5.04
C MET A 214 21.76 -21.65 -4.48
N PRO A 215 22.72 -22.35 -5.11
CA PRO A 215 23.35 -23.52 -4.51
C PRO A 215 24.25 -23.08 -3.35
N VAL A 216 24.17 -23.79 -2.21
CA VAL A 216 24.94 -23.50 -0.98
C VAL A 216 26.45 -23.34 -1.23
N ALA A 217 27.01 -24.11 -2.18
CA ALA A 217 28.43 -24.05 -2.54
C ALA A 217 28.86 -22.74 -3.25
N ALA A 218 27.94 -21.99 -3.85
CA ALA A 218 28.23 -20.70 -4.48
C ALA A 218 28.25 -19.54 -3.47
N GLU A 219 27.60 -19.72 -2.32
CA GLU A 219 27.48 -18.72 -1.25
C GLU A 219 28.83 -18.51 -0.53
N GLU A 220 29.58 -19.60 -0.30
CA GLU A 220 30.89 -19.58 0.38
C GLU A 220 32.02 -18.97 -0.47
N ALA A 221 31.91 -19.00 -1.81
CA ALA A 221 33.00 -18.60 -2.71
C ALA A 221 32.92 -17.15 -3.24
N VAL A 222 31.75 -16.48 -3.17
CA VAL A 222 31.49 -15.19 -3.85
C VAL A 222 30.77 -14.17 -2.94
N GLY A 223 30.70 -14.45 -1.63
CA GLY A 223 29.68 -14.01 -0.67
C GLY A 223 29.22 -12.55 -0.65
N GLU A 224 30.10 -11.55 -0.88
CA GLU A 224 29.69 -10.13 -0.80
C GLU A 224 29.26 -9.52 -2.13
N ARG A 225 30.01 -9.77 -3.22
CA ARG A 225 29.71 -9.16 -4.53
C ARG A 225 28.39 -9.69 -5.08
N LEU A 226 28.10 -10.96 -4.86
CA LEU A 226 26.87 -11.60 -5.31
C LEU A 226 25.65 -11.10 -4.52
N ALA A 227 25.76 -11.01 -3.19
CA ALA A 227 24.72 -10.44 -2.34
C ALA A 227 24.39 -8.98 -2.74
N TRP A 228 25.41 -8.20 -3.09
CA TRP A 228 25.22 -6.85 -3.62
C TRP A 228 24.44 -6.85 -4.94
N VAL A 229 24.80 -7.71 -5.90
CA VAL A 229 24.09 -7.80 -7.19
C VAL A 229 22.63 -8.20 -6.98
N ILE A 230 22.35 -9.18 -6.12
CA ILE A 230 20.96 -9.60 -5.80
C ILE A 230 20.18 -8.45 -5.18
N SER A 231 20.76 -7.74 -4.22
CA SER A 231 20.14 -6.58 -3.59
C SER A 231 19.83 -5.49 -4.61
N ALA A 232 20.80 -5.13 -5.46
CA ALA A 232 20.64 -4.13 -6.51
C ALA A 232 19.58 -4.53 -7.55
N ALA A 233 19.58 -5.79 -8.00
CA ALA A 233 18.59 -6.31 -8.95
C ALA A 233 17.17 -6.32 -8.35
N SER A 234 17.05 -6.70 -7.08
CA SER A 234 15.77 -6.70 -6.35
C SER A 234 15.23 -5.29 -6.15
N MET A 235 16.10 -4.32 -5.84
CA MET A 235 15.73 -2.91 -5.75
C MET A 235 15.32 -2.35 -7.12
N ALA A 236 16.06 -2.68 -8.19
CA ALA A 236 15.71 -2.26 -9.54
C ALA A 236 14.34 -2.80 -9.96
N GLY A 237 14.06 -4.09 -9.68
CA GLY A 237 12.74 -4.68 -9.90
C GLY A 237 11.64 -4.01 -9.08
N GLY A 238 11.92 -3.63 -7.83
CA GLY A 238 11.00 -2.86 -7.00
C GLY A 238 10.68 -1.47 -7.60
N VAL A 239 11.69 -0.75 -8.09
CA VAL A 239 11.49 0.55 -8.76
C VAL A 239 10.68 0.38 -10.03
N LEU A 240 10.97 -0.65 -10.83
CA LEU A 240 10.20 -0.97 -12.03
C LEU A 240 8.75 -1.28 -11.68
N ALA A 241 8.48 -2.00 -10.59
CA ALA A 241 7.11 -2.27 -10.14
C ALA A 241 6.38 -1.00 -9.69
N ALA A 242 7.05 -0.12 -8.94
CA ALA A 242 6.48 1.17 -8.53
C ALA A 242 6.10 2.03 -9.74
N LEU A 243 6.95 2.08 -10.78
CA LEU A 243 6.65 2.78 -12.03
C LEU A 243 5.56 2.08 -12.84
N ALA A 244 5.62 0.75 -12.95
CA ALA A 244 4.65 -0.03 -13.70
C ALA A 244 3.23 0.10 -13.14
N VAL A 245 3.08 0.09 -11.81
CA VAL A 245 1.75 0.22 -11.17
C VAL A 245 1.34 1.68 -11.01
N GLY A 246 2.23 2.50 -10.44
CA GLY A 246 1.89 3.87 -10.07
C GLY A 246 1.87 4.85 -11.24
N VAL A 247 2.59 4.57 -12.33
CA VAL A 247 2.72 5.49 -13.48
C VAL A 247 2.14 4.93 -14.76
N ILE A 248 2.51 3.69 -15.12
CA ILE A 248 2.05 3.08 -16.36
C ILE A 248 0.60 2.59 -16.19
N GLY A 249 0.35 1.79 -15.15
CA GLY A 249 -0.95 1.31 -14.70
C GLY A 249 -1.65 0.39 -15.71
N ASN A 250 -2.14 0.97 -16.80
CA ASN A 250 -2.59 0.23 -17.97
C ASN A 250 -1.58 0.41 -19.13
N LEU A 251 -1.37 -0.65 -19.93
CA LEU A 251 -0.45 -0.56 -21.06
C LEU A 251 -1.00 0.31 -22.22
N MET A 252 -2.19 0.90 -22.04
CA MET A 252 -2.81 1.77 -23.04
C MET A 252 -1.95 3.00 -23.33
N ILE A 253 -1.39 3.63 -22.29
CA ILE A 253 -0.54 4.81 -22.47
C ILE A 253 0.65 4.49 -23.39
N VAL A 254 1.26 3.32 -23.19
CA VAL A 254 2.38 2.84 -24.02
C VAL A 254 1.91 2.54 -25.44
N LEU A 255 0.77 1.85 -25.59
CA LEU A 255 0.20 1.50 -26.89
C LEU A 255 -0.15 2.74 -27.72
N GLU A 256 -0.84 3.72 -27.14
CA GLU A 256 -1.18 4.97 -27.81
C GLU A 256 0.05 5.82 -28.12
N TRP A 257 1.03 5.85 -27.23
CA TRP A 257 2.28 6.57 -27.49
C TRP A 257 3.06 5.95 -28.67
N LEU A 258 3.17 4.62 -28.73
CA LEU A 258 3.76 3.93 -29.88
C LEU A 258 2.99 4.22 -31.17
N TYR A 259 1.66 4.18 -31.12
CA TYR A 259 0.83 4.55 -32.27
C TYR A 259 1.04 6.01 -32.69
N ALA A 260 1.09 6.94 -31.73
CA ALA A 260 1.33 8.36 -31.97
C ALA A 260 2.68 8.62 -32.67
N MET A 261 3.70 7.82 -32.34
CA MET A 261 5.03 7.83 -32.96
C MET A 261 5.10 7.11 -34.32
N GLY A 262 3.99 6.55 -34.81
CA GLY A 262 3.92 5.86 -36.10
C GLY A 262 4.34 4.39 -36.09
N PHE A 263 4.51 3.77 -34.92
CA PHE A 263 4.75 2.33 -34.84
C PHE A 263 3.51 1.52 -35.23
N HIS A 264 3.73 0.39 -35.89
CA HIS A 264 2.67 -0.47 -36.39
C HIS A 264 2.10 -1.38 -35.28
N VAL A 265 1.26 -0.82 -34.41
CA VAL A 265 0.68 -1.52 -33.25
C VAL A 265 -0.74 -2.04 -33.46
N MET A 266 -1.34 -1.82 -34.64
CA MET A 266 -2.71 -2.25 -34.95
C MET A 266 -2.97 -3.75 -34.71
N PRO A 267 -2.09 -4.68 -35.13
CA PRO A 267 -2.33 -6.10 -34.90
C PRO A 267 -2.41 -6.44 -33.41
N LEU A 268 -1.57 -5.80 -32.59
CA LEU A 268 -1.56 -5.99 -31.14
C LEU A 268 -2.83 -5.43 -30.50
N ALA A 269 -3.22 -4.20 -30.87
CA ALA A 269 -4.42 -3.56 -30.37
C ALA A 269 -5.69 -4.36 -30.70
N ASN A 270 -5.79 -4.88 -31.93
CA ASN A 270 -6.90 -5.71 -32.37
C ASN A 270 -6.90 -7.09 -31.68
N TRP A 271 -5.73 -7.68 -31.46
CA TRP A 271 -5.61 -8.96 -30.77
C TRP A 271 -6.02 -8.87 -29.29
N ILE A 272 -5.65 -7.78 -28.62
CA ILE A 272 -6.05 -7.51 -27.23
C ILE A 272 -7.51 -7.06 -27.14
N GLY A 273 -8.07 -6.51 -28.23
CA GLY A 273 -9.46 -6.05 -28.29
C GLY A 273 -9.66 -4.65 -27.67
N VAL A 274 -8.73 -3.74 -27.92
CA VAL A 274 -8.80 -2.36 -27.36
C VAL A 274 -9.98 -1.60 -27.97
N SER A 275 -10.91 -1.14 -27.13
CA SER A 275 -12.11 -0.43 -27.56
C SER A 275 -11.80 0.92 -28.24
N GLY A 276 -12.46 1.16 -29.37
CA GLY A 276 -12.35 2.39 -30.17
C GLY A 276 -10.97 2.67 -30.76
N PHE A 277 -10.14 1.64 -30.95
CA PHE A 277 -8.82 1.78 -31.56
C PHE A 277 -8.84 1.28 -33.02
N PRO A 278 -8.40 2.09 -34.00
CA PRO A 278 -7.69 3.37 -33.86
C PRO A 278 -8.59 4.61 -33.90
N GLU A 279 -9.92 4.48 -33.94
CA GLU A 279 -10.85 5.59 -34.21
C GLU A 279 -10.69 6.78 -33.25
N ARG A 280 -10.32 6.50 -32.01
CA ARG A 280 -10.08 7.50 -30.96
C ARG A 280 -8.59 7.76 -30.71
N ALA A 281 -7.69 7.31 -31.58
CA ALA A 281 -6.24 7.53 -31.49
C ALA A 281 -5.73 8.32 -32.73
N SER A 282 -4.61 9.02 -32.59
CA SER A 282 -4.04 9.81 -33.69
C SER A 282 -2.54 9.60 -33.83
N GLN A 283 -2.06 9.40 -35.05
CA GLN A 283 -0.64 9.47 -35.38
C GLN A 283 -0.23 10.93 -35.53
N SER A 284 0.40 11.49 -34.50
CA SER A 284 0.78 12.91 -34.48
C SER A 284 2.25 13.15 -34.81
N GLY A 285 3.11 12.14 -34.65
CA GLY A 285 4.56 12.29 -34.75
C GLY A 285 5.19 13.05 -33.56
N ASN A 286 4.39 13.48 -32.59
CA ASN A 286 4.87 14.15 -31.39
C ASN A 286 5.44 13.13 -30.40
N TRP A 287 6.36 13.59 -29.54
CA TRP A 287 6.90 12.77 -28.45
C TRP A 287 5.86 12.47 -27.35
N PHE A 288 4.69 13.12 -27.38
CA PHE A 288 3.59 12.97 -26.43
C PHE A 288 2.27 12.69 -27.17
N ILE A 289 1.27 12.19 -26.43
CA ILE A 289 -0.08 11.98 -26.95
C ILE A 289 -0.81 13.33 -27.00
N GLY A 290 -1.01 13.84 -28.22
CA GLY A 290 -1.61 15.16 -28.47
C GLY A 290 -3.14 15.17 -28.56
N LEU A 291 -3.80 14.05 -28.28
CA LEU A 291 -5.26 13.95 -28.30
C LEU A 291 -5.85 14.55 -27.02
N ASP A 292 -6.85 15.43 -27.14
CA ASP A 292 -7.57 15.96 -25.99
C ASP A 292 -8.20 14.83 -25.17
N TRP A 293 -8.06 14.90 -23.84
CA TRP A 293 -8.62 13.91 -22.92
C TRP A 293 -8.15 12.46 -23.15
N TRP A 294 -6.96 12.27 -23.75
CA TRP A 294 -6.37 10.94 -23.98
C TRP A 294 -6.27 10.10 -22.69
N TRP A 295 -5.89 10.73 -21.57
CA TRP A 295 -5.79 10.07 -20.27
C TRP A 295 -7.18 9.61 -19.77
N TRP A 296 -8.25 10.33 -20.09
CA TRP A 296 -9.61 9.95 -19.74
C TRP A 296 -10.12 8.76 -20.56
N ARG A 297 -9.77 8.73 -21.84
CA ARG A 297 -10.06 7.58 -22.71
C ARG A 297 -9.39 6.31 -22.17
N SER A 298 -8.19 6.44 -21.59
CA SER A 298 -7.43 5.27 -21.15
C SER A 298 -8.16 4.42 -20.10
N SER A 299 -9.14 4.96 -19.37
CA SER A 299 -9.99 4.18 -18.44
C SER A 299 -11.21 3.50 -19.09
N ARG A 300 -11.30 3.49 -20.43
CA ARG A 300 -12.45 2.98 -21.23
C ARG A 300 -12.00 2.13 -22.40
N VAL A 301 -11.01 1.28 -22.13
CA VAL A 301 -10.31 0.51 -23.17
C VAL A 301 -10.80 -0.93 -23.25
N ILE A 302 -11.53 -1.40 -22.23
CA ILE A 302 -12.10 -2.75 -22.19
C ILE A 302 -13.44 -2.76 -22.92
N GLY A 303 -13.60 -3.74 -23.82
CA GLY A 303 -14.82 -3.96 -24.59
C GLY A 303 -15.82 -4.84 -23.85
N ASP A 304 -16.34 -4.38 -22.70
CA ASP A 304 -17.34 -5.14 -21.94
C ASP A 304 -18.64 -5.30 -22.74
N LEU A 305 -19.28 -6.46 -22.59
CA LEU A 305 -20.47 -6.85 -23.34
C LEU A 305 -21.61 -7.19 -22.37
N ASP A 306 -22.82 -6.75 -22.70
CA ASP A 306 -24.03 -7.20 -22.01
C ASP A 306 -24.41 -8.64 -22.42
N LEU A 307 -25.51 -9.15 -21.85
CA LEU A 307 -26.02 -10.50 -22.15
C LEU A 307 -26.51 -10.66 -23.60
N LEU A 308 -26.67 -9.56 -24.34
CA LEU A 308 -27.06 -9.54 -25.75
C LEU A 308 -25.84 -9.37 -26.68
N GLY A 309 -24.62 -9.31 -26.12
CA GLY A 309 -23.39 -9.09 -26.86
C GLY A 309 -23.19 -7.64 -27.31
N GLN A 310 -23.92 -6.68 -26.73
CA GLN A 310 -23.75 -5.26 -27.01
C GLN A 310 -22.70 -4.65 -26.09
N HIS A 311 -21.90 -3.74 -26.63
CA HIS A 311 -20.87 -3.07 -25.84
C HIS A 311 -21.47 -2.18 -24.74
N VAL A 312 -20.98 -2.36 -23.52
CA VAL A 312 -21.24 -1.49 -22.37
C VAL A 312 -19.96 -0.77 -22.01
N GLU A 313 -20.00 0.56 -22.00
CA GLU A 313 -18.84 1.34 -21.56
C GLU A 313 -18.72 1.21 -20.03
N VAL A 314 -17.58 0.70 -19.59
CA VAL A 314 -17.19 0.60 -18.17
C VAL A 314 -16.04 1.55 -17.87
N ILE A 315 -15.91 1.92 -16.60
CA ILE A 315 -14.83 2.77 -16.10
C ILE A 315 -13.81 1.88 -15.41
N ASP A 316 -12.70 1.61 -16.09
CA ASP A 316 -11.58 0.83 -15.59
C ASP A 316 -10.48 1.76 -15.10
N GLU A 317 -10.60 2.17 -13.85
CA GLU A 317 -9.58 3.01 -13.23
C GLU A 317 -8.32 2.21 -12.90
N PHE A 318 -7.18 2.84 -13.15
CA PHE A 318 -5.87 2.37 -12.73
C PHE A 318 -5.19 3.50 -11.95
N PRO A 319 -4.15 3.22 -11.14
CA PRO A 319 -3.63 4.18 -10.18
C PRO A 319 -3.37 5.57 -10.77
N MET A 320 -2.57 5.67 -11.84
CA MET A 320 -2.27 6.96 -12.46
C MET A 320 -3.53 7.72 -12.91
N PHE A 321 -4.55 7.03 -13.47
CA PHE A 321 -5.83 7.67 -13.80
C PHE A 321 -6.48 8.29 -12.56
N SER A 322 -6.67 7.53 -11.49
CA SER A 322 -7.39 8.02 -10.30
C SER A 322 -6.64 9.16 -9.61
N TYR A 323 -5.31 9.09 -9.58
CA TYR A 323 -4.50 10.16 -9.01
C TYR A 323 -4.54 11.44 -9.87
N VAL A 324 -4.53 11.33 -11.21
CA VAL A 324 -4.69 12.47 -12.13
C VAL A 324 -6.09 13.05 -12.02
N LEU A 325 -7.10 12.18 -11.99
CA LEU A 325 -8.48 12.56 -11.76
C LEU A 325 -8.58 13.35 -10.47
N GLY A 326 -7.95 12.90 -9.39
CA GLY A 326 -7.69 13.69 -8.20
C GLY A 326 -8.83 13.65 -7.16
N ASP A 327 -9.76 12.71 -7.29
CA ASP A 327 -10.60 12.32 -6.16
C ASP A 327 -9.83 11.42 -5.19
N ASN A 328 -10.23 11.45 -3.94
CA ASN A 328 -9.74 10.56 -2.90
C ASN A 328 -10.73 9.40 -2.75
N HIS A 329 -11.21 8.87 -3.88
CA HIS A 329 -12.22 7.84 -3.89
C HIS A 329 -11.71 6.60 -3.14
N PRO A 330 -12.56 5.81 -2.47
CA PRO A 330 -12.01 4.94 -1.44
C PRO A 330 -11.20 3.72 -1.93
N HIS A 331 -11.35 3.28 -3.18
CA HIS A 331 -10.39 2.32 -3.75
C HIS A 331 -8.99 2.93 -3.89
N VAL A 332 -8.87 4.24 -4.19
CA VAL A 332 -7.58 4.97 -4.17
C VAL A 332 -6.99 4.95 -2.76
N LEU A 333 -7.83 5.20 -1.75
CA LEU A 333 -7.38 5.19 -0.35
C LEU A 333 -7.06 3.80 0.19
N ALA A 334 -7.62 2.75 -0.42
CA ALA A 334 -7.34 1.36 -0.10
C ALA A 334 -6.02 0.85 -0.68
N MET A 335 -5.52 1.39 -1.81
CA MET A 335 -4.36 0.84 -2.53
C MET A 335 -3.12 0.60 -1.64
N PRO A 336 -2.69 1.53 -0.75
CA PRO A 336 -1.53 1.26 0.09
C PRO A 336 -1.79 0.11 1.09
N VAL A 337 -3.01 0.01 1.60
CA VAL A 337 -3.40 -1.01 2.60
C VAL A 337 -3.47 -2.39 1.94
N VAL A 338 -3.97 -2.45 0.71
CA VAL A 338 -3.89 -3.63 -0.15
C VAL A 338 -2.45 -4.15 -0.25
N LEU A 339 -1.46 -3.27 -0.46
CA LEU A 339 -0.06 -3.67 -0.54
C LEU A 339 0.50 -4.19 0.79
N VAL A 340 0.02 -3.68 1.93
CA VAL A 340 0.31 -4.28 3.25
C VAL A 340 -0.28 -5.68 3.35
N VAL A 341 -1.51 -5.88 2.90
CA VAL A 341 -2.16 -7.20 2.89
C VAL A 341 -1.45 -8.19 1.98
N ILE A 342 -0.98 -7.77 0.80
CA ILE A 342 -0.14 -8.59 -0.09
C ILE A 342 1.20 -8.92 0.60
N GLY A 343 1.83 -7.95 1.27
CA GLY A 343 3.03 -8.18 2.07
C GLY A 343 2.81 -9.20 3.19
N LEU A 344 1.65 -9.15 3.85
CA LEU A 344 1.24 -10.14 4.86
C LEU A 344 1.03 -11.51 4.23
N ALA A 345 0.36 -11.60 3.08
CA ALA A 345 0.18 -12.85 2.36
C ALA A 345 1.54 -13.47 1.99
N LEU A 346 2.47 -12.67 1.46
CA LEU A 346 3.84 -13.12 1.18
C LEU A 346 4.57 -13.60 2.45
N HIS A 347 4.47 -12.85 3.55
CA HIS A 347 5.05 -13.27 4.83
C HIS A 347 4.47 -14.59 5.31
N THR A 348 3.14 -14.76 5.27
CA THR A 348 2.47 -16.01 5.68
C THR A 348 2.92 -17.20 4.84
N LEU A 349 3.08 -17.02 3.53
CA LEU A 349 3.56 -18.07 2.61
C LEU A 349 4.99 -18.55 2.95
N ILE A 350 5.84 -17.66 3.48
CA ILE A 350 7.23 -17.98 3.82
C ILE A 350 7.32 -18.70 5.17
N GLY A 351 6.62 -18.20 6.19
CA GLY A 351 6.72 -18.73 7.55
C GLY A 351 6.26 -20.17 7.70
N THR A 352 5.43 -20.63 6.78
CA THR A 352 4.90 -21.98 6.73
C THR A 352 5.69 -22.92 5.81
N GLY A 353 6.57 -22.39 4.93
CA GLY A 353 7.30 -23.20 3.94
C GLY A 353 8.48 -24.02 4.49
N PRO A 354 9.00 -25.01 3.74
CA PRO A 354 10.09 -25.91 4.19
C PRO A 354 11.39 -25.21 4.64
N ALA A 355 11.59 -23.94 4.27
CA ALA A 355 12.72 -23.12 4.68
C ALA A 355 12.67 -22.71 6.16
N SER A 356 11.48 -22.57 6.76
CA SER A 356 11.33 -22.41 8.22
C SER A 356 11.67 -23.72 8.94
N TRP A 357 11.37 -24.87 8.33
CA TRP A 357 11.80 -26.21 8.79
C TRP A 357 13.32 -26.40 8.68
N GLY A 358 13.93 -26.00 7.57
CA GLY A 358 15.39 -26.02 7.40
C GLY A 358 16.12 -25.06 8.35
N ARG A 359 15.50 -23.95 8.77
CA ARG A 359 16.01 -23.09 9.85
C ARG A 359 15.76 -23.69 11.23
N ALA A 360 14.60 -24.29 11.48
CA ALA A 360 14.27 -24.99 12.73
C ALA A 360 15.21 -26.17 12.99
N ILE A 361 15.56 -26.95 11.97
CA ILE A 361 16.58 -28.01 12.03
C ILE A 361 17.98 -27.42 12.27
N ARG A 362 18.31 -26.27 11.67
CA ARG A 362 19.58 -25.57 11.93
C ARG A 362 19.66 -25.05 13.37
N THR A 363 18.57 -24.56 13.95
CA THR A 363 18.49 -24.17 15.37
C THR A 363 18.45 -25.37 16.32
N ALA A 364 17.86 -26.49 15.91
CA ALA A 364 17.92 -27.75 16.66
C ALA A 364 19.35 -28.31 16.72
N LYS A 365 20.13 -28.19 15.62
CA LYS A 365 21.58 -28.45 15.62
C LYS A 365 22.38 -27.43 16.45
N ALA A 366 21.84 -26.22 16.67
CA ALA A 366 22.41 -25.21 17.57
C ALA A 366 21.92 -25.33 19.03
N GLY A 367 21.26 -26.44 19.41
CA GLY A 367 20.91 -26.77 20.80
C GLY A 367 19.59 -26.19 21.32
N VAL A 368 18.75 -25.58 20.48
CA VAL A 368 17.42 -25.13 20.89
C VAL A 368 16.39 -26.19 20.49
N GLN A 369 15.82 -26.87 21.48
CA GLN A 369 14.79 -27.90 21.29
C GLN A 369 13.57 -27.33 20.56
N ALA A 370 13.26 -27.89 19.40
CA ALA A 370 11.99 -27.68 18.74
C ALA A 370 10.92 -28.53 19.46
N VAL A 371 9.79 -27.90 19.81
CA VAL A 371 8.65 -28.56 20.43
C VAL A 371 7.84 -29.23 19.33
N ASP A 372 7.80 -30.55 19.33
CA ASP A 372 6.97 -31.36 18.43
C ASP A 372 5.49 -31.21 18.81
N GLY A 373 4.67 -30.83 17.84
CA GLY A 373 3.22 -30.70 17.99
C GLY A 373 2.49 -31.22 16.76
N GLU A 374 2.24 -32.53 16.73
CA GLU A 374 1.40 -33.19 15.73
C GLU A 374 -0.08 -32.80 15.94
N GLY A 375 -0.64 -31.98 15.05
CA GLY A 375 -2.05 -31.57 15.08
C GLY A 375 -2.70 -31.65 13.70
N HIS A 376 -3.83 -32.36 13.63
CA HIS A 376 -4.57 -32.70 12.41
C HIS A 376 -5.23 -31.49 11.72
N GLY A 377 -4.98 -31.34 10.41
CA GLY A 377 -5.83 -30.79 9.33
C GLY A 377 -6.48 -29.40 9.45
N TRP A 378 -7.19 -29.12 10.53
CA TRP A 378 -7.95 -27.86 10.75
C TRP A 378 -7.59 -27.19 12.08
N LEU A 379 -6.96 -27.92 13.02
CA LEU A 379 -6.34 -27.33 14.22
C LEU A 379 -5.03 -26.59 13.92
N ARG A 380 -4.52 -26.67 12.68
CA ARG A 380 -3.40 -25.87 12.22
C ARG A 380 -3.69 -24.37 12.16
N TRP A 381 -4.94 -23.92 12.26
CA TRP A 381 -5.27 -22.50 12.36
C TRP A 381 -4.85 -21.89 13.71
N ALA A 382 -4.91 -22.69 14.78
CA ALA A 382 -4.41 -22.31 16.11
C ALA A 382 -2.88 -22.51 16.24
N ASN A 383 -2.31 -23.40 15.41
CA ASN A 383 -0.88 -23.69 15.33
C ASN A 383 -0.18 -23.03 14.13
N LEU A 384 -0.83 -22.09 13.43
CA LEU A 384 -0.13 -21.22 12.50
C LEU A 384 1.00 -20.55 13.30
N PRO A 385 2.24 -20.49 12.79
CA PRO A 385 3.36 -19.85 13.50
C PRO A 385 3.14 -18.35 13.78
N LEU A 386 2.00 -17.81 13.38
CA LEU A 386 1.48 -16.49 13.63
C LEU A 386 0.92 -16.42 15.05
N GLY A 387 1.76 -16.14 16.05
CA GLY A 387 1.29 -15.92 17.43
C GLY A 387 0.10 -14.92 17.50
N ARG A 388 -0.71 -14.98 18.57
CA ARG A 388 -2.00 -14.24 18.72
C ARG A 388 -1.98 -12.78 18.23
N LEU A 389 -0.88 -12.06 18.47
CA LEU A 389 -0.69 -10.68 18.00
C LEU A 389 -0.69 -10.57 16.46
N ARG A 390 0.04 -11.46 15.77
CA ARG A 390 0.13 -11.46 14.30
C ARG A 390 -1.23 -11.74 13.67
N MET A 391 -1.97 -12.72 14.20
CA MET A 391 -3.35 -12.98 13.77
C MET A 391 -4.25 -11.76 13.96
N GLY A 392 -4.15 -11.09 15.11
CA GLY A 392 -4.89 -9.85 15.38
C GLY A 392 -4.56 -8.74 14.38
N LEU A 393 -3.28 -8.57 14.02
CA LEU A 393 -2.86 -7.57 13.04
C LEU A 393 -3.29 -7.94 11.61
N ILE A 394 -3.20 -9.21 11.20
CA ILE A 394 -3.71 -9.68 9.91
C ILE A 394 -5.22 -9.44 9.81
N ALA A 395 -5.97 -9.79 10.86
CA ALA A 395 -7.40 -9.53 10.93
C ALA A 395 -7.72 -8.03 10.89
N LEU A 396 -6.89 -7.19 11.52
CA LEU A 396 -7.02 -5.73 11.46
C LEU A 396 -6.82 -5.20 10.04
N PHE A 397 -5.75 -5.61 9.34
CA PHE A 397 -5.48 -5.11 7.99
C PHE A 397 -6.49 -5.64 6.96
N ALA A 398 -6.81 -6.93 7.00
CA ALA A 398 -7.84 -7.52 6.13
C ALA A 398 -9.22 -6.91 6.43
N GLY A 399 -9.57 -6.77 7.71
CA GLY A 399 -10.84 -6.17 8.14
C GLY A 399 -10.93 -4.67 7.79
N ALA A 400 -9.82 -3.94 7.81
CA ALA A 400 -9.78 -2.53 7.40
C ALA A 400 -10.22 -2.36 5.94
N LEU A 401 -9.95 -3.33 5.05
CA LEU A 401 -10.40 -3.27 3.65
C LEU A 401 -11.93 -3.20 3.55
N LEU A 402 -12.69 -3.87 4.44
CA LEU A 402 -14.16 -3.77 4.44
C LEU A 402 -14.67 -2.34 4.62
N PHE A 403 -13.96 -1.53 5.41
CA PHE A 403 -14.33 -0.15 5.73
C PHE A 403 -13.62 0.89 4.85
N LEU A 404 -12.55 0.49 4.14
CA LEU A 404 -11.87 1.32 3.13
C LEU A 404 -12.56 1.21 1.79
N ASN A 405 -12.75 -0.01 1.28
CA ASN A 405 -13.44 -0.31 0.04
C ASN A 405 -13.88 -1.76 0.08
N THR A 406 -15.17 -2.00 0.35
CA THR A 406 -15.70 -3.35 0.60
C THR A 406 -15.42 -4.34 -0.54
N TRP A 407 -15.31 -3.84 -1.77
CA TRP A 407 -15.04 -4.65 -2.96
C TRP A 407 -13.62 -5.23 -2.99
N ASP A 408 -12.67 -4.62 -2.30
CA ASP A 408 -11.30 -5.13 -2.21
C ASP A 408 -11.20 -6.33 -1.26
N PHE A 409 -12.13 -6.47 -0.30
CA PHE A 409 -12.01 -7.52 0.72
C PHE A 409 -11.98 -8.94 0.14
N PRO A 410 -12.94 -9.38 -0.72
CA PRO A 410 -12.96 -10.76 -1.21
C PRO A 410 -11.67 -11.25 -1.90
N PRO A 411 -11.07 -10.54 -2.88
CA PRO A 411 -9.87 -11.03 -3.56
C PRO A 411 -8.66 -11.09 -2.63
N TYR A 412 -8.47 -10.10 -1.74
CA TYR A 412 -7.32 -10.10 -0.84
C TYR A 412 -7.48 -11.05 0.34
N TRP A 413 -8.71 -11.29 0.80
CA TRP A 413 -9.01 -12.36 1.74
C TRP A 413 -8.71 -13.73 1.12
N ALA A 414 -9.14 -13.97 -0.13
CA ALA A 414 -8.84 -15.20 -0.85
C ALA A 414 -7.33 -15.40 -1.04
N LEU A 415 -6.57 -14.34 -1.34
CA LEU A 415 -5.12 -14.36 -1.42
C LEU A 415 -4.49 -14.77 -0.07
N LEU A 416 -4.88 -14.13 1.04
CA LEU A 416 -4.37 -14.44 2.37
C LEU A 416 -4.65 -15.90 2.76
N VAL A 417 -5.88 -16.36 2.56
CA VAL A 417 -6.28 -17.75 2.84
C VAL A 417 -5.52 -18.71 1.94
N GLY A 418 -5.38 -18.40 0.65
CA GLY A 418 -4.61 -19.20 -0.31
C GLY A 418 -3.14 -19.33 0.08
N CYS A 419 -2.49 -18.24 0.49
CA CYS A 419 -1.11 -18.26 0.98
C CYS A 419 -0.96 -19.04 2.29
N CYS A 420 -1.94 -18.92 3.21
CA CYS A 420 -1.98 -19.72 4.42
C CYS A 420 -2.11 -21.21 4.09
N ALA A 421 -3.01 -21.58 3.18
CA ALA A 421 -3.26 -22.97 2.78
C ALA A 421 -2.10 -23.60 2.01
N ALA A 422 -1.51 -22.88 1.05
CA ALA A 422 -0.32 -23.32 0.30
C ALA A 422 0.93 -23.42 1.18
N GLY A 423 0.89 -22.76 2.33
CA GLY A 423 1.89 -22.83 3.36
C GLY A 423 1.87 -24.10 4.20
N LEU A 424 0.69 -24.69 4.44
CA LEU A 424 0.48 -25.90 5.23
C LEU A 424 0.95 -27.15 4.48
#